data_AF-A0A6L5QSI5-F1
#
_entry.id   AF-A0A6L5QSI5-F1
#
_cell.length_a   1.000
_cell.length_b   1.000
_cell.length_c   1.000
_cell.angle_alpha   90.00
_cell.angle_beta   90.00
_cell.angle_gamma   90.00
#
_symmetry.space_group_name_H-M   'P 1'
#
loop_
_entity.id
_entity.type
_entity.pdbx_description
1 polymer ?
#
loop_
_entity_poly.entity_id
_entity_poly.type
_entity_poly.pdbx_seq_one_letter_code
_entity_poly.pdbx_strand_id
1 'polypeptide(L)'
;MPAYQRWLPDSEAFGGTRDVQPYPVQQGTTYLDWGPAGERPGVVTEFAPPHRLGFHQTMALRNGPLTADIDVRILYRLLERDGATLVIRDLALTVQAQGWRRLFIPLIRYKFALENRRMMAALKVYAESQDGREPA
;
A
#
# COMPACT_ATOMS: atom_id res chain seq x y z
N MET A 1 -11.35 -1.97 0.05
CA MET A 1 -11.17 -3.32 0.62
C MET A 1 -11.53 -3.24 2.08
N PRO A 2 -12.66 -3.82 2.55
CA PRO A 2 -13.11 -3.68 3.94
C PRO A 2 -12.18 -4.39 4.93
N ALA A 3 -11.17 -5.11 4.41
CA ALA A 3 -10.25 -5.92 5.18
C ALA A 3 -9.06 -5.16 5.77
N TYR A 4 -8.63 -4.04 5.18
CA TYR A 4 -7.40 -3.36 5.62
C TYR A 4 -7.51 -2.87 7.07
N GLN A 5 -8.67 -2.33 7.45
CA GLN A 5 -8.94 -1.88 8.83
C GLN A 5 -8.89 -3.02 9.85
N ARG A 6 -8.98 -4.28 9.44
CA ARG A 6 -8.92 -5.43 10.37
C ARG A 6 -7.52 -5.77 10.84
N TRP A 7 -6.49 -5.34 10.10
CA TRP A 7 -5.11 -5.77 10.35
C TRP A 7 -4.06 -4.67 10.23
N LEU A 8 -4.39 -3.55 9.58
CA LEU A 8 -3.51 -2.40 9.45
C LEU A 8 -3.99 -1.28 10.38
N PRO A 9 -3.30 -1.02 11.50
CA PRO A 9 -3.60 0.12 12.34
C PRO A 9 -3.37 1.44 11.60
N ASP A 10 -4.10 2.47 12.01
CA ASP A 10 -3.91 3.83 11.52
C ASP A 10 -2.47 4.32 11.73
N SER A 11 -2.05 5.27 10.89
CA SER A 11 -0.75 5.93 10.94
C SER A 11 -0.86 7.38 10.46
N GLU A 12 0.24 8.13 10.58
CA GLU A 12 0.36 9.46 9.98
C GLU A 12 0.23 9.43 8.44
N ALA A 13 0.36 8.26 7.82
CA ALA A 13 0.21 8.07 6.38
C ALA A 13 -1.14 7.47 6.00
N PHE A 14 -1.72 6.57 6.79
CA PHE A 14 -2.92 5.79 6.43
C PHE A 14 -4.01 5.89 7.51
N GLY A 15 -5.22 6.26 7.10
CA GLY A 15 -6.43 6.27 7.95
C GLY A 15 -7.55 5.35 7.43
N GLY A 16 -7.41 4.78 6.23
CA GLY A 16 -8.37 3.80 5.72
C GLY A 16 -8.46 3.73 4.20
N THR A 17 -9.35 2.85 3.73
CA THR A 17 -9.66 2.65 2.31
C THR A 17 -11.17 2.70 2.12
N ARG A 18 -11.65 3.51 1.16
CA ARG A 18 -13.07 3.65 0.78
C ARG A 18 -13.25 3.62 -0.74
N ASP A 19 -14.49 3.81 -1.19
CA ASP A 19 -14.86 3.99 -2.61
C ASP A 19 -14.35 2.89 -3.55
N VAL A 20 -14.40 1.66 -3.06
CA VAL A 20 -13.86 0.52 -3.80
C VAL A 20 -14.91 -0.03 -4.73
N GLN A 21 -14.60 -0.06 -6.02
CA GLN A 21 -15.56 -0.42 -7.06
C GLN A 21 -14.86 -0.92 -8.34
N PRO A 22 -15.40 -1.96 -9.01
CA PRO A 22 -16.49 -2.81 -8.54
C PRO A 22 -16.04 -3.75 -7.42
N TYR A 23 -17.03 -4.34 -6.73
CA TYR A 23 -16.85 -5.51 -5.87
C TYR A 23 -17.59 -6.72 -6.47
N PRO A 24 -17.07 -7.96 -6.32
CA PRO A 24 -15.81 -8.33 -5.66
C PRO A 24 -14.58 -7.72 -6.35
N VAL A 25 -13.46 -7.61 -5.60
CA VAL A 25 -12.24 -6.98 -6.14
C VAL A 25 -11.73 -7.77 -7.33
N GLN A 26 -11.37 -7.06 -8.39
CA GLN A 26 -10.84 -7.60 -9.63
C GLN A 26 -9.82 -6.63 -10.24
N GLN A 27 -9.16 -7.02 -11.33
CA GLN A 27 -8.37 -6.10 -12.11
C GLN A 27 -9.24 -4.95 -12.63
N GLY A 28 -8.73 -3.72 -12.54
CA GLY A 28 -9.46 -2.49 -12.86
C GLY A 28 -10.31 -1.96 -11.70
N THR A 29 -10.44 -2.68 -10.57
CA THR A 29 -11.10 -2.12 -9.38
C THR A 29 -10.38 -0.86 -8.92
N THR A 30 -11.11 0.24 -8.83
CA THR A 30 -10.64 1.50 -8.26
C THR A 30 -10.90 1.52 -6.76
N TYR A 31 -10.10 2.28 -6.03
CA TYR A 31 -10.26 2.50 -4.59
C TYR A 31 -9.64 3.84 -4.18
N LEU A 32 -9.98 4.32 -3.00
CA LEU A 32 -9.41 5.52 -2.42
C LEU A 32 -8.81 5.21 -1.05
N ASP A 33 -7.48 5.24 -0.96
CA ASP A 33 -6.81 5.27 0.33
C ASP A 33 -6.75 6.72 0.81
N TRP A 34 -6.97 6.94 2.11
CA TRP A 34 -6.89 8.26 2.72
C TRP A 34 -6.09 8.20 4.03
N GLY A 35 -5.69 9.36 4.54
CA GLY A 35 -4.98 9.51 5.81
C GLY A 35 -4.52 10.96 6.01
N PRO A 36 -3.84 11.28 7.12
CA PRO A 36 -3.37 12.64 7.40
C PRO A 36 -2.44 13.21 6.33
N ALA A 37 -1.74 12.35 5.59
CA ALA A 37 -0.87 12.73 4.49
C ALA A 37 -1.63 13.11 3.19
N GLY A 38 -2.94 12.87 3.12
CA GLY A 38 -3.79 13.17 1.97
C GLY A 38 -4.46 11.94 1.37
N GLU A 39 -5.07 12.15 0.21
CA GLU A 39 -5.78 11.12 -0.54
C GLU A 39 -4.90 10.48 -1.61
N ARG A 40 -5.16 9.19 -1.85
CA ARG A 40 -4.44 8.34 -2.80
C ARG A 40 -5.45 7.51 -3.60
N PRO A 41 -6.04 8.07 -4.68
CA PRO A 41 -6.81 7.26 -5.60
C PRO A 41 -5.91 6.18 -6.20
N GLY A 42 -6.45 4.97 -6.29
CA GLY A 42 -5.74 3.81 -6.76
C GLY A 42 -6.60 2.92 -7.65
N VAL A 43 -5.91 2.08 -8.41
CA VAL A 43 -6.51 1.05 -9.27
C VAL A 43 -5.73 -0.25 -9.12
N VAL A 44 -6.44 -1.37 -9.10
CA VAL A 44 -5.86 -2.72 -9.16
C VAL A 44 -5.41 -2.97 -10.60
N THR A 45 -4.11 -3.07 -10.82
CA THR A 45 -3.52 -3.27 -12.16
C THR A 45 -3.30 -4.73 -12.49
N GLU A 46 -3.10 -5.59 -11.49
CA GLU A 46 -3.00 -7.05 -11.64
C GLU A 46 -3.84 -7.72 -10.54
N PHE A 47 -4.59 -8.76 -10.90
CA PHE A 47 -5.35 -9.57 -9.94
C PHE A 47 -5.35 -11.03 -10.37
N ALA A 48 -4.40 -11.81 -9.86
CA ALA A 48 -4.27 -13.24 -10.13
C ALA A 48 -4.07 -14.00 -8.81
N PRO A 49 -5.15 -14.17 -8.02
CA PRO A 49 -5.08 -14.86 -6.73
C PRO A 49 -4.74 -16.35 -6.90
N PRO A 50 -4.05 -16.98 -5.93
CA PRO A 50 -3.46 -16.36 -4.75
C PRO A 50 -2.08 -15.69 -5.00
N HIS A 51 -1.56 -15.72 -6.22
CA HIS A 51 -0.13 -15.50 -6.48
C HIS A 51 0.30 -14.06 -6.71
N ARG A 52 -0.53 -13.23 -7.34
CA ARG A 52 -0.14 -11.86 -7.76
C ARG A 52 -1.24 -10.84 -7.57
N LEU A 53 -0.82 -9.66 -7.13
CA LEU A 53 -1.68 -8.50 -6.93
C LEU A 53 -0.89 -7.23 -7.22
N GLY A 54 -1.42 -6.40 -8.12
CA GLY A 54 -0.77 -5.18 -8.58
C GLY A 54 -1.64 -3.97 -8.32
N PHE A 55 -1.01 -2.86 -7.96
CA PHE A 55 -1.69 -1.59 -7.73
C PHE A 55 -0.94 -0.44 -8.38
N HIS A 56 -1.70 0.54 -8.83
CA HIS A 56 -1.21 1.85 -9.20
C HIS A 56 -1.97 2.90 -8.41
N GLN A 57 -1.23 3.81 -7.76
CA GLN A 57 -1.80 4.90 -6.98
C GLN A 57 -1.10 6.20 -7.34
N THR A 58 -1.83 7.29 -7.25
CA THR A 58 -1.28 8.63 -7.36
C THR A 58 -1.52 9.41 -6.08
N MET A 59 -0.59 10.28 -5.71
CA MET A 59 -0.71 11.11 -4.52
C MET A 59 -0.19 12.51 -4.81
N ALA A 60 -0.93 13.51 -4.32
CA ALA A 60 -0.49 14.89 -4.30
C ALA A 60 -0.04 15.25 -2.88
N LEU A 61 1.27 15.35 -2.64
CA LEU A 61 1.78 15.90 -1.39
C LEU A 61 1.63 17.42 -1.45
N ARG A 62 0.77 17.96 -0.59
CA ARG A 62 0.47 19.41 -0.50
C ARG A 62 0.63 19.99 0.90
N ASN A 63 1.18 19.21 1.83
CA ASN A 63 1.32 19.61 3.23
C ASN A 63 2.60 20.45 3.43
N GLY A 64 2.42 21.74 3.74
CA GLY A 64 3.51 22.66 4.03
C GLY A 64 4.28 23.14 2.78
N PRO A 65 5.56 23.56 2.91
CA PRO A 65 6.33 24.13 1.80
C PRO A 65 6.78 23.08 0.77
N LEU A 66 6.61 21.80 1.10
CA LEU A 66 6.96 20.67 0.26
C LEU A 66 5.74 20.24 -0.57
N THR A 67 5.73 20.60 -1.85
CA THR A 67 4.76 20.07 -2.80
C THR A 67 5.43 19.15 -3.81
N ALA A 68 4.82 17.98 -4.01
CA ALA A 68 5.30 16.98 -4.96
C ALA A 68 4.12 16.11 -5.42
N ASP A 69 4.19 15.65 -6.66
CA ASP A 69 3.31 14.60 -7.18
C ASP A 69 4.04 13.27 -7.14
N ILE A 70 3.34 12.23 -6.70
CA ILE A 70 3.93 10.92 -6.46
C ILE A 70 3.11 9.88 -7.21
N ASP A 71 3.78 9.17 -8.13
CA ASP A 71 3.27 7.98 -8.77
C ASP A 71 3.80 6.75 -8.01
N VAL A 72 2.90 5.86 -7.64
CA VAL A 72 3.20 4.68 -6.83
C VAL A 72 2.73 3.45 -7.59
N ARG A 73 3.64 2.53 -7.87
CA ARG A 73 3.32 1.21 -8.42
C ARG A 73 3.76 0.14 -7.43
N ILE A 74 2.84 -0.76 -7.12
CA ILE A 74 3.04 -1.83 -6.15
C ILE A 74 2.77 -3.15 -6.85
N LEU A 75 3.68 -4.11 -6.67
CA LEU A 75 3.47 -5.48 -7.08
C LEU A 75 3.71 -6.42 -5.89
N TYR A 76 2.69 -7.18 -5.54
CA TYR A 76 2.80 -8.30 -4.63
C TYR A 76 3.00 -9.60 -5.40
N ARG A 77 3.92 -10.41 -4.91
CA ARG A 77 4.14 -11.80 -5.32
C ARG A 77 4.08 -12.67 -4.08
N LEU A 78 3.20 -13.67 -4.11
CA LEU A 78 3.02 -14.63 -3.04
C LEU A 78 3.56 -15.97 -3.54
N LEU A 79 4.63 -16.42 -2.90
CA LEU A 79 5.36 -17.63 -3.27
C LEU A 79 5.24 -18.64 -2.13
N GLU A 80 4.92 -19.88 -2.45
CA GLU A 80 5.05 -20.97 -1.49
C GLU A 80 6.53 -21.26 -1.24
N ARG A 81 6.91 -21.40 0.03
CA ARG A 81 8.28 -21.69 0.45
C ARG A 81 8.28 -22.42 1.79
N ASP A 82 8.80 -23.63 1.81
CA ASP A 82 9.03 -24.43 3.03
C ASP A 82 7.77 -24.56 3.91
N GLY A 83 6.60 -24.76 3.29
CA GLY A 83 5.31 -24.86 4.00
C GLY A 83 4.73 -23.52 4.47
N ALA A 84 5.35 -22.39 4.12
CA ALA A 84 4.89 -21.04 4.40
C ALA A 84 4.65 -20.23 3.12
N THR A 85 4.05 -19.05 3.25
CA THR A 85 3.92 -18.08 2.15
C THR A 85 4.96 -16.97 2.31
N LEU A 86 5.89 -16.87 1.36
CA LEU A 86 6.77 -15.73 1.20
C LEU A 86 6.04 -14.62 0.43
N VAL A 87 5.73 -13.52 1.11
CA VAL A 87 5.12 -12.34 0.50
C VAL A 87 6.21 -11.33 0.14
N ILE A 88 6.43 -11.13 -1.16
CA ILE A 88 7.33 -10.11 -1.70
C ILE A 88 6.48 -8.93 -2.16
N ARG A 89 6.85 -7.72 -1.74
CA ARG A 89 6.18 -6.48 -2.14
C ARG A 89 7.19 -5.53 -2.76
N ASP A 90 7.12 -5.39 -4.08
CA ASP A 90 7.92 -4.44 -4.83
C ASP A 90 7.20 -3.08 -4.88
N LEU A 91 7.94 -2.01 -4.62
CA LEU A 91 7.43 -0.64 -4.61
C LEU A 91 8.27 0.23 -5.54
N ALA A 92 7.67 0.72 -6.61
CA ALA A 92 8.26 1.75 -7.46
C ALA A 92 7.62 3.10 -7.15
N LEU A 93 8.47 4.10 -6.85
CA LEU A 93 8.08 5.46 -6.52
C LEU A 93 8.68 6.45 -7.51
N THR A 94 7.83 7.15 -8.26
CA THR A 94 8.24 8.30 -9.07
C THR A 94 7.79 9.57 -8.37
N VAL A 95 8.75 10.37 -7.92
CA VAL A 95 8.48 11.64 -7.22
C VAL A 95 8.79 12.80 -8.17
N GLN A 96 7.75 13.54 -8.53
CA GLN A 96 7.83 14.74 -9.35
C GLN A 96 7.83 15.97 -8.43
N ALA A 97 9.01 16.57 -8.29
CA ALA A 97 9.21 17.80 -7.53
C ALA A 97 9.96 18.83 -8.38
N GLN A 98 9.68 20.12 -8.16
CA GLN A 98 10.30 21.23 -8.88
C GLN A 98 11.27 22.02 -8.00
N GLY A 99 12.35 22.51 -8.61
CA GLY A 99 13.34 23.37 -7.95
C GLY A 99 13.98 22.73 -6.71
N TRP A 100 14.15 23.54 -5.66
CA TRP A 100 14.79 23.14 -4.40
C TRP A 100 14.08 21.98 -3.68
N ARG A 101 12.79 21.74 -3.97
CA ARG A 101 12.01 20.64 -3.38
C ARG A 101 12.55 19.27 -3.75
N ARG A 102 13.29 19.15 -4.87
CA ARG A 102 13.97 17.89 -5.28
C ARG A 102 14.97 17.40 -4.23
N LEU A 103 15.54 18.29 -3.42
CA LEU A 103 16.46 17.94 -2.34
C LEU A 103 15.79 17.12 -1.23
N PHE A 104 14.45 17.15 -1.14
CA PHE A 104 13.68 16.38 -0.15
C PHE A 104 13.21 15.01 -0.65
N ILE A 105 13.48 14.65 -1.92
CA ILE A 105 13.12 13.33 -2.48
C ILE A 105 13.64 12.16 -1.61
N PRO A 106 14.90 12.18 -1.11
CA PRO A 106 15.39 11.11 -0.23
C PRO A 106 14.55 10.96 1.05
N LEU A 107 14.12 12.07 1.65
CA LEU A 107 13.28 12.06 2.85
C LEU A 107 11.89 11.48 2.55
N ILE A 108 11.28 11.86 1.42
CA ILE A 108 10.01 11.28 0.97
C ILE A 108 10.15 9.77 0.82
N ARG A 109 11.17 9.30 0.10
CA ARG A 109 11.44 7.86 -0.10
C ARG A 109 11.63 7.13 1.23
N TYR A 110 12.35 7.73 2.18
CA TYR A 110 12.56 7.16 3.50
C TYR A 110 11.24 6.98 4.27
N LYS A 111 10.37 8.00 4.28
CA LYS A 111 9.05 7.92 4.92
C LYS A 111 8.18 6.83 4.32
N PHE A 112 8.17 6.71 2.98
CA PHE A 112 7.49 5.60 2.31
C PHE A 112 8.08 4.25 2.74
N ALA A 113 9.41 4.09 2.76
CA ALA A 113 10.04 2.85 3.18
C ALA A 113 9.67 2.46 4.62
N LEU A 114 9.63 3.42 5.55
CA LEU A 114 9.23 3.19 6.94
C LEU A 114 7.78 2.68 7.04
N GLU A 115 6.85 3.36 6.37
CA GLU A 115 5.44 2.97 6.40
C GLU A 115 5.21 1.60 5.76
N ASN A 116 5.94 1.29 4.68
CA ASN A 116 5.85 -0.01 4.03
C ASN A 116 6.37 -1.15 4.92
N ARG A 117 7.44 -0.91 5.69
CA ARG A 117 7.92 -1.89 6.67
C ARG A 117 6.89 -2.12 7.78
N ARG A 118 6.28 -1.05 8.29
CA ARG A 118 5.22 -1.14 9.31
C ARG A 118 4.04 -1.97 8.79
N MET A 119 3.58 -1.67 7.57
CA MET A 119 2.47 -2.40 6.96
C MET A 119 2.80 -3.88 6.74
N MET A 120 3.99 -4.22 6.23
CA MET A 120 4.40 -5.63 6.05
C MET A 120 4.55 -6.37 7.38
N ALA A 121 5.02 -5.71 8.43
CA ALA A 121 5.08 -6.28 9.77
C ALA A 121 3.67 -6.56 10.33
N ALA A 122 2.74 -5.60 10.18
CA ALA A 122 1.35 -5.77 10.59
C ALA A 122 0.66 -6.93 9.82
N LEU A 123 0.90 -7.01 8.51
CA LEU A 123 0.38 -8.09 7.67
C LEU A 123 0.89 -9.46 8.13
N LYS A 124 2.18 -9.58 8.44
CA LYS A 124 2.78 -10.83 8.94
C LYS A 124 2.11 -11.26 10.26
N VAL A 125 2.06 -10.35 11.25
CA VAL A 125 1.44 -10.62 12.55
C VAL A 125 -0.01 -11.07 12.38
N TYR A 126 -0.77 -10.38 11.54
CA TYR A 126 -2.16 -10.74 11.29
C TYR A 126 -2.29 -12.11 10.62
N ALA A 127 -1.54 -12.37 9.55
CA ALA A 127 -1.60 -13.64 8.84
C ALA A 127 -1.26 -14.83 9.74
N GLU A 128 -0.19 -14.71 10.55
CA GLU A 128 0.20 -15.74 11.52
C GLU A 128 -0.84 -15.93 12.64
N SER A 129 -1.54 -14.86 13.03
CA SER A 129 -2.64 -14.97 13.99
C SER A 129 -3.89 -15.67 13.43
N GLN A 130 -4.06 -15.69 12.10
CA GLN A 130 -5.15 -16.43 11.46
C GLN A 130 -4.79 -17.90 11.29
N ASP A 131 -3.52 -18.21 11.01
CA ASP A 131 -3.01 -19.59 10.94
C ASP A 131 -3.12 -20.31 12.30
N GLY A 132 -2.90 -19.57 13.41
CA GLY A 132 -3.16 -20.07 14.77
C GLY A 132 -4.64 -20.13 15.19
N ARG A 133 -5.57 -19.70 14.32
CA ARG A 133 -7.03 -19.84 14.52
C ARG A 133 -7.58 -20.98 13.67
N GLU A 134 -7.11 -22.20 13.92
CA GLU A 134 -7.99 -23.36 13.84
C GLU A 134 -8.38 -23.75 15.26
N PRO A 135 -9.65 -23.55 15.63
CA PRO A 135 -10.42 -24.70 16.04
C PRO A 135 -11.88 -24.67 15.53
N ALA A 136 -12.24 -25.68 14.73
CA ALA A 136 -13.42 -26.56 14.87
C ALA A 136 -13.69 -27.29 13.55
#